data_AF-A0A196SJI4-F1
#
_entry.id   AF-A0A196SJI4-F1
#
_cell.length_a   1.000
_cell.length_b   1.000
_cell.length_c   1.000
_cell.angle_alpha   90.00
_cell.angle_beta   90.00
_cell.angle_gamma   90.00
#
_symmetry.space_group_name_H-M   'P 1'
#
loop_
_entity.id
_entity.type
_entity.pdbx_description
1 polymer ?
#
loop_
_entity_poly.entity_id
_entity_poly.type
_entity_poly.pdbx_seq_one_letter_code
_entity_poly.pdbx_strand_id
1 'polypeptide(L)'
;WIRSCTCASSTSQCVHADVQDRYAEALLKVLLENGPKVLKEPNNYTVRANIMWASTQALNHWLCQGVKEDWATHMIAHELTAYLGMDHARTLACIQPRVLEYKFEAKKGKLAQMARRVFGEEGDDEDALAHKAIERIVEFYEKEMKMPTHISAFVDTTDRSWVDKVYEKFESRHLVWGEDHDITAEVSRQIINGSF
;
A
#
# COMPACT_ATOMS: atom_id res chain seq x y z
N TRP A 1 4.82 0.95 -1.53
CA TRP A 1 5.57 -0.17 -0.90
C TRP A 1 6.18 0.26 0.43
N ILE A 2 5.35 0.70 1.38
CA ILE A 2 5.74 0.87 2.79
C ILE A 2 4.60 0.32 3.61
N ARG A 3 4.95 -0.63 4.48
CA ARG A 3 4.06 -1.36 5.38
C ARG A 3 3.12 -0.37 6.05
N SER A 4 1.82 -0.64 6.07
CA SER A 4 0.95 0.02 7.05
C SER A 4 1.33 -0.57 8.41
N CYS A 5 2.30 0.07 9.06
CA CYS A 5 2.69 -0.20 10.42
C CYS A 5 1.70 0.48 11.36
N THR A 6 0.97 -0.27 12.17
CA THR A 6 -0.02 0.23 13.14
C THR A 6 0.16 -0.50 14.46
N CYS A 7 0.62 0.12 15.56
CA CYS A 7 1.26 -0.67 16.60
C CYS A 7 0.47 -1.74 17.41
N ALA A 8 1.16 -2.76 17.96
CA ALA A 8 0.57 -3.90 18.68
C ALA A 8 0.94 -3.92 20.17
N SER A 9 0.02 -3.50 21.04
CA SER A 9 -0.24 -4.14 22.33
C SER A 9 -1.65 -3.81 22.79
N SER A 10 -2.23 -4.68 23.61
CA SER A 10 -3.63 -4.76 24.04
C SER A 10 -4.38 -3.42 24.16
N THR A 11 -5.58 -3.37 23.56
CA THR A 11 -6.63 -2.33 23.59
C THR A 11 -6.43 -1.13 22.64
N SER A 12 -7.12 -1.20 21.48
CA SER A 12 -7.51 -0.12 20.53
C SER A 12 -6.45 0.86 20.03
N GLN A 13 -6.24 0.87 18.70
CA GLN A 13 -5.57 1.93 17.91
C GLN A 13 -4.25 2.46 18.49
N CYS A 14 -3.12 1.91 18.04
CA CYS A 14 -1.85 2.34 18.59
C CYS A 14 -1.44 3.76 18.13
N VAL A 15 -1.35 4.60 19.14
CA VAL A 15 -0.68 5.88 19.22
C VAL A 15 0.67 5.63 19.93
N HIS A 16 1.75 6.35 19.58
CA HIS A 16 3.05 6.42 20.31
C HIS A 16 4.26 5.55 19.88
N ALA A 17 4.30 5.00 18.66
CA ALA A 17 5.52 4.36 18.12
C ALA A 17 6.41 5.36 17.34
N ASP A 18 6.87 6.43 18.00
CA ASP A 18 7.51 7.57 17.33
C ASP A 18 8.76 7.18 16.52
N VAL A 19 9.58 6.25 17.01
CA VAL A 19 10.78 5.81 16.29
C VAL A 19 10.40 5.13 14.97
N GLN A 20 9.45 4.20 15.00
CA GLN A 20 8.98 3.45 13.83
C GLN A 20 8.28 4.38 12.83
N ASP A 21 7.46 5.32 13.33
CA ASP A 21 6.78 6.31 12.51
C ASP A 21 7.77 7.21 11.78
N ARG A 22 8.70 7.84 12.50
CA ARG A 22 9.71 8.72 11.90
C ARG A 22 10.59 7.98 10.92
N TYR A 23 10.90 6.72 11.22
CA TYR A 23 11.70 5.91 10.33
C TYR A 23 10.96 5.58 9.04
N ALA A 24 9.70 5.13 9.12
CA ALA A 24 8.86 4.86 7.95
C ALA A 24 8.67 6.13 7.09
N GLU A 25 8.40 7.27 7.72
CA GLU A 25 8.23 8.57 7.06
C GLU A 25 9.49 9.00 6.31
N ALA A 26 10.67 8.82 6.91
CA ALA A 26 11.94 9.14 6.28
C ALA A 26 12.20 8.26 5.03
N LEU A 27 11.92 6.95 5.12
CA LEU A 27 12.07 6.05 3.98
C LEU A 27 11.09 6.39 2.85
N LEU A 28 9.84 6.73 3.17
CA LEU A 28 8.86 7.21 2.19
C LEU A 28 9.37 8.44 1.46
N LYS A 29 9.88 9.44 2.17
CA LYS A 29 10.44 10.66 1.55
C LYS A 29 11.61 10.35 0.63
N VAL A 30 12.54 9.50 1.05
CA VAL A 30 13.67 9.09 0.21
C VAL A 30 13.16 8.46 -1.10
N LEU A 31 12.14 7.61 -1.03
CA LEU A 31 11.56 6.97 -2.22
C LEU A 31 10.79 7.97 -3.09
N LEU A 32 10.03 8.90 -2.51
CA LEU A 32 9.32 9.95 -3.24
C LEU A 32 10.29 10.87 -3.99
N GLU A 33 11.39 11.25 -3.35
CA GLU A 33 12.39 12.13 -3.95
C GLU A 33 13.25 11.46 -5.01
N ASN A 34 13.62 10.18 -4.82
CA ASN A 34 14.54 9.48 -5.70
C ASN A 34 13.85 8.63 -6.77
N GLY A 35 12.62 8.18 -6.54
CA GLY A 35 11.85 7.35 -7.48
C GLY A 35 11.75 7.99 -8.87
N PRO A 36 11.24 9.23 -9.01
CA PRO A 36 11.14 9.87 -10.32
C PRO A 36 12.50 10.18 -10.95
N LYS A 37 13.52 10.41 -10.11
CA LYS A 37 14.90 10.65 -10.57
C LYS A 37 15.49 9.41 -11.24
N VAL A 38 15.23 8.20 -10.72
CA VAL A 38 15.79 6.98 -11.31
C VAL A 38 15.22 6.66 -12.69
N LEU A 39 13.99 7.12 -12.98
CA LEU A 39 13.41 6.99 -14.31
C LEU A 39 14.10 7.91 -15.33
N LYS A 40 14.53 9.09 -14.90
CA LYS A 40 15.23 10.08 -15.75
C LYS A 40 16.73 9.81 -15.86
N GLU A 41 17.33 9.35 -14.77
CA GLU A 41 18.78 9.15 -14.61
C GLU A 41 19.08 7.73 -14.10
N PRO A 42 18.82 6.68 -14.91
CA PRO A 42 18.86 5.29 -14.44
C PRO A 42 20.24 4.85 -13.94
N ASN A 43 21.32 5.46 -14.41
CA ASN A 43 22.69 5.13 -14.03
C ASN A 43 23.28 6.05 -12.96
N ASN A 44 22.49 6.97 -12.39
CA ASN A 44 22.96 7.82 -11.29
C ASN A 44 23.16 6.97 -10.04
N TYR A 45 24.42 6.79 -9.63
CA TYR A 45 24.80 5.97 -8.49
C TYR A 45 24.12 6.43 -7.20
N THR A 46 24.12 7.73 -6.92
CA THR A 46 23.54 8.29 -5.69
C THR A 46 22.04 8.00 -5.60
N VAL A 47 21.31 8.21 -6.69
CA VAL A 47 19.86 7.92 -6.76
C VAL A 47 19.60 6.43 -6.55
N ARG A 48 20.34 5.58 -7.26
CA ARG A 48 20.22 4.11 -7.17
C ARG A 48 20.56 3.59 -5.77
N ALA A 49 21.63 4.11 -5.16
CA ALA A 49 22.07 3.73 -3.82
C ALA A 49 21.04 4.10 -2.75
N ASN A 50 20.47 5.31 -2.83
CA ASN A 50 19.41 5.74 -1.92
C ASN A 50 18.16 4.86 -2.03
N ILE A 51 17.71 4.56 -3.26
CA ILE A 51 16.54 3.68 -3.48
C ILE A 51 16.83 2.27 -2.99
N MET A 52 17.98 1.70 -3.34
CA MET A 52 18.39 0.37 -2.92
C MET A 52 18.38 0.27 -1.39
N TRP A 53 19.04 1.21 -0.72
CA TRP A 53 19.14 1.17 0.73
C TRP A 53 17.79 1.41 1.41
N ALA A 54 17.00 2.38 0.95
CA ALA A 54 15.66 2.59 1.46
C ALA A 54 14.76 1.35 1.30
N SER A 55 14.89 0.65 0.17
CA SER A 55 14.15 -0.60 -0.10
C SER A 55 14.60 -1.74 0.82
N THR A 56 15.91 -1.87 1.09
CA THR A 56 16.44 -2.83 2.08
C THR A 56 15.87 -2.53 3.47
N GLN A 57 15.86 -1.27 3.89
CA GLN A 57 15.32 -0.89 5.20
C GLN A 57 13.80 -1.06 5.29
N ALA A 58 13.04 -0.88 4.21
CA ALA A 58 11.60 -1.13 4.17
C ALA A 58 11.23 -2.61 4.43
N LEU A 59 12.20 -3.53 4.24
CA LEU A 59 11.99 -4.97 4.28
C LEU A 59 12.74 -5.72 5.37
N ASN A 60 13.63 -5.08 6.12
CA ASN A 60 14.47 -5.75 7.10
C ASN A 60 13.84 -5.95 8.49
N HIS A 61 12.51 -5.80 8.61
CA HIS A 61 11.72 -5.97 9.83
C HIS A 61 11.92 -4.91 10.94
N TRP A 62 12.79 -3.91 10.77
CA TRP A 62 12.97 -2.86 11.79
C TRP A 62 11.73 -1.97 11.93
N LEU A 63 11.07 -1.65 10.81
CA LEU A 63 9.82 -0.88 10.82
C LEU A 63 8.68 -1.57 11.60
N CYS A 64 8.79 -2.89 11.82
CA CYS A 64 7.73 -3.71 12.38
C CYS A 64 7.90 -4.00 13.87
N GLN A 65 9.00 -3.53 14.46
CA GLN A 65 9.26 -3.78 15.87
C GLN A 65 8.25 -3.03 16.74
N GLY A 66 7.44 -3.78 17.50
CA GLY A 66 6.42 -3.23 18.38
C GLY A 66 5.19 -2.71 17.66
N VAL A 67 5.03 -2.99 16.35
CA VAL A 67 3.85 -2.56 15.59
C VAL A 67 3.06 -3.71 14.94
N LYS A 68 1.72 -3.60 14.83
CA LYS A 68 0.92 -4.47 13.94
C LYS A 68 1.26 -4.13 12.50
N GLU A 69 1.06 -5.12 11.67
CA GLU A 69 1.34 -5.08 10.26
C GLU A 69 0.04 -5.38 9.50
N ASP A 70 -0.12 -4.75 8.36
CA ASP A 70 -1.14 -5.11 7.39
C ASP A 70 -0.46 -5.65 6.13
N TRP A 71 -0.83 -6.87 5.76
CA TRP A 71 -0.37 -7.57 4.56
C TRP A 71 -1.51 -7.81 3.54
N ALA A 72 -2.72 -7.29 3.77
CA ALA A 72 -3.88 -7.55 2.92
C ALA A 72 -3.64 -7.15 1.46
N THR A 73 -3.06 -5.95 1.24
CA THR A 73 -2.68 -5.50 -0.12
C THR A 73 -1.77 -6.52 -0.80
N HIS A 74 -0.74 -7.01 -0.10
CA HIS A 74 0.20 -8.00 -0.65
C HIS A 74 -0.47 -9.33 -0.92
N MET A 75 -1.25 -9.85 0.02
CA MET A 75 -1.87 -11.18 -0.10
C MET A 75 -2.89 -11.22 -1.25
N ILE A 76 -3.67 -10.16 -1.42
CA ILE A 76 -4.58 -10.03 -2.57
C ILE A 76 -3.77 -9.89 -3.87
N ALA A 77 -2.77 -8.99 -3.90
CA ALA A 77 -1.93 -8.76 -5.08
C ALA A 77 -1.12 -9.99 -5.53
N HIS A 78 -0.73 -10.88 -4.59
CA HIS A 78 -0.07 -12.15 -4.90
C HIS A 78 -0.94 -13.04 -5.78
N GLU A 79 -2.24 -13.12 -5.52
CA GLU A 79 -3.16 -13.90 -6.34
C GLU A 79 -3.33 -13.27 -7.73
N LEU A 80 -3.41 -11.94 -7.83
CA LEU A 80 -3.44 -11.28 -9.14
C LEU A 80 -2.19 -11.62 -9.96
N THR A 81 -1.01 -11.61 -9.36
CA THR A 81 0.23 -12.01 -10.05
C THR A 81 0.16 -13.47 -10.50
N ALA A 82 -0.35 -14.37 -9.65
CA ALA A 82 -0.46 -15.79 -9.98
C ALA A 82 -1.45 -16.08 -11.12
N TYR A 83 -2.60 -15.39 -11.15
CA TYR A 83 -3.65 -15.61 -12.15
C TYR A 83 -3.43 -14.83 -13.45
N LEU A 84 -2.93 -13.59 -13.37
CA LEU A 84 -2.81 -12.69 -14.52
C LEU A 84 -1.39 -12.60 -15.09
N GLY A 85 -0.38 -13.17 -14.41
CA GLY A 85 1.02 -13.05 -14.80
C GLY A 85 1.56 -11.61 -14.71
N MET A 86 0.86 -10.73 -14.00
CA MET A 86 1.26 -9.34 -13.80
C MET A 86 2.43 -9.22 -12.83
N ASP A 87 3.37 -8.32 -13.13
CA ASP A 87 4.47 -7.97 -12.21
C ASP A 87 3.93 -7.61 -10.83
N HIS A 88 4.59 -8.10 -9.78
CA HIS A 88 4.12 -7.93 -8.41
C HIS A 88 3.91 -6.46 -8.00
N ALA A 89 4.78 -5.54 -8.45
CA ALA A 89 4.61 -4.12 -8.16
C ALA A 89 3.36 -3.51 -8.83
N ARG A 90 2.96 -4.01 -10.02
CA ARG A 90 1.75 -3.56 -10.72
C ARG A 90 0.50 -3.99 -9.97
N THR A 91 0.45 -5.24 -9.54
CA THR A 91 -0.70 -5.77 -8.78
C THR A 91 -0.87 -5.03 -7.45
N LEU A 92 0.22 -4.72 -6.76
CA LEU A 92 0.18 -3.89 -5.56
C LEU A 92 -0.35 -2.48 -5.83
N ALA A 93 0.08 -1.82 -6.91
CA ALA A 93 -0.39 -0.48 -7.28
C ALA A 93 -1.90 -0.45 -7.59
N CYS A 94 -2.46 -1.53 -8.16
CA CYS A 94 -3.89 -1.63 -8.42
C CYS A 94 -4.73 -1.89 -7.15
N ILE A 95 -4.21 -2.69 -6.22
CA ILE A 95 -4.96 -3.11 -5.02
C ILE A 95 -4.85 -2.09 -3.89
N GLN A 96 -3.68 -1.47 -3.68
CA GLN A 96 -3.42 -0.65 -2.51
C GLN A 96 -4.44 0.49 -2.31
N PRO A 97 -4.82 1.29 -3.33
CA PRO A 97 -5.78 2.36 -3.13
C PRO A 97 -7.14 1.85 -2.64
N ARG A 98 -7.62 0.72 -3.17
CA ARG A 98 -8.91 0.11 -2.79
C ARG A 98 -8.91 -0.45 -1.38
N VAL A 99 -7.79 -1.02 -0.94
CA VAL A 99 -7.63 -1.44 0.47
C VAL A 99 -7.66 -0.23 1.41
N LEU A 100 -7.00 0.87 1.04
CA LEU A 100 -6.97 2.09 1.85
C LEU A 100 -8.36 2.77 1.90
N GLU A 101 -9.10 2.77 0.80
CA GLU A 101 -10.48 3.26 0.74
C GLU A 101 -11.40 2.39 1.62
N TYR A 102 -11.31 1.06 1.55
CA TYR A 102 -12.09 0.16 2.41
C TYR A 102 -11.75 0.34 3.90
N LYS A 103 -10.46 0.47 4.23
CA LYS A 103 -9.98 0.65 5.60
C LYS A 103 -9.91 2.12 6.03
N PHE A 104 -10.56 3.04 5.31
CA PHE A 104 -10.40 4.47 5.50
C PHE A 104 -10.61 4.89 6.97
N GLU A 105 -11.76 4.55 7.56
CA GLU A 105 -12.06 4.91 8.95
C GLU A 105 -11.06 4.31 9.94
N ALA A 106 -10.65 3.05 9.75
CA ALA A 106 -9.71 2.38 10.64
C ALA A 106 -8.28 2.96 10.54
N LYS A 107 -7.88 3.46 9.36
CA LYS A 107 -6.53 3.97 9.08
C LYS A 107 -6.45 5.51 9.02
N LYS A 108 -7.56 6.21 9.22
CA LYS A 108 -7.70 7.67 9.01
C LYS A 108 -6.60 8.49 9.67
N GLY A 109 -6.39 8.33 10.98
CA GLY A 109 -5.35 9.08 11.69
C GLY A 109 -3.93 8.87 11.12
N LYS A 110 -3.60 7.65 10.67
CA LYS A 110 -2.30 7.35 10.04
C LYS A 110 -2.21 7.90 8.62
N LEU A 111 -3.31 7.91 7.87
CA LEU A 111 -3.39 8.54 6.55
C LEU A 111 -3.22 10.06 6.66
N ALA A 112 -3.88 10.71 7.60
CA ALA A 112 -3.71 12.14 7.87
C ALA A 112 -2.28 12.47 8.33
N GLN A 113 -1.67 11.63 9.19
CA GLN A 113 -0.26 11.75 9.56
C GLN A 113 0.66 11.66 8.34
N MET A 114 0.41 10.70 7.42
CA MET A 114 1.18 10.55 6.18
C MET A 114 1.03 11.78 5.28
N ALA A 115 -0.19 12.29 5.10
CA ALA A 115 -0.46 13.50 4.33
C ALA A 115 0.42 14.66 4.80
N ARG A 116 0.41 14.94 6.10
CA ARG A 116 1.23 16.01 6.69
C ARG A 116 2.72 15.73 6.60
N ARG A 117 3.14 14.58 7.14
CA ARG A 117 4.56 14.34 7.43
C ARG A 117 5.34 13.86 6.23
N VAL A 118 4.71 13.20 5.28
CA VAL A 118 5.36 12.63 4.08
C VAL A 118 5.11 13.50 2.86
N PHE A 119 3.84 13.84 2.61
CA PHE A 119 3.47 14.61 1.43
C PHE A 119 3.51 16.13 1.63
N GLY A 120 3.63 16.60 2.88
CA GLY A 120 3.72 18.02 3.19
C GLY A 120 2.38 18.75 3.10
N GLU A 121 1.27 18.03 3.26
CA GLU A 121 -0.08 18.60 3.19
C GLU A 121 -0.42 19.39 4.46
N GLU A 122 -1.03 20.56 4.27
CA GLU A 122 -1.46 21.47 5.32
C GLU A 122 -3.00 21.46 5.48
N GLY A 123 -3.49 21.94 6.63
CA GLY A 123 -4.90 21.97 7.00
C GLY A 123 -5.16 21.36 8.36
N ASP A 124 -6.38 21.46 8.88
CA ASP A 124 -6.74 20.96 10.22
C ASP A 124 -7.78 19.82 10.18
N ASP A 125 -8.45 19.65 9.04
CA ASP A 125 -9.43 18.58 8.83
C ASP A 125 -8.73 17.23 8.58
N GLU A 126 -8.90 16.30 9.53
CA GLU A 126 -8.29 14.98 9.49
C GLU A 126 -8.84 14.12 8.34
N ASP A 127 -10.16 14.14 8.09
CA ASP A 127 -10.79 13.38 7.02
C ASP A 127 -10.30 13.88 5.65
N ALA A 128 -10.24 15.19 5.46
CA ALA A 128 -9.72 15.79 4.23
C ALA A 128 -8.24 15.41 4.00
N LEU A 129 -7.41 15.45 5.04
CA LEU A 129 -6.00 15.05 4.93
C LEU A 129 -5.84 13.56 4.65
N ALA A 130 -6.66 12.70 5.28
CA ALA A 130 -6.62 11.27 5.03
C ALA A 130 -7.00 10.92 3.59
N HIS A 131 -8.03 11.56 3.03
CA HIS A 131 -8.38 11.40 1.61
C HIS A 131 -7.24 11.89 0.72
N LYS A 132 -6.66 13.05 1.04
CA LYS A 132 -5.54 13.61 0.27
C LYS A 132 -4.33 12.67 0.27
N ALA A 133 -4.02 11.98 1.38
CA ALA A 133 -2.97 10.96 1.39
C ALA A 133 -3.19 9.85 0.35
N ILE A 134 -4.43 9.34 0.22
CA ILE A 134 -4.77 8.31 -0.78
C ILE A 134 -4.60 8.89 -2.19
N GLU A 135 -5.09 10.10 -2.44
CA GLU A 135 -4.91 10.80 -3.73
C GLU A 135 -3.43 10.97 -4.08
N ARG A 136 -2.59 11.43 -3.13
CA ARG A 136 -1.14 11.60 -3.34
C ARG A 136 -0.43 10.28 -3.64
N ILE A 137 -0.87 9.17 -3.06
CA ILE A 137 -0.33 7.83 -3.40
C ILE A 137 -0.66 7.48 -4.85
N VAL A 138 -1.92 7.65 -5.27
CA VAL A 138 -2.35 7.38 -6.65
C VAL A 138 -1.62 8.28 -7.64
N GLU A 139 -1.54 9.58 -7.35
CA GLU A 139 -0.82 10.54 -8.18
C GLU A 139 0.67 10.19 -8.30
N PHE A 140 1.31 9.77 -7.21
CA PHE A 140 2.70 9.34 -7.26
C PHE A 140 2.87 8.12 -8.18
N TYR A 141 2.00 7.12 -8.09
CA TYR A 141 2.06 5.96 -8.98
C TYR A 141 1.84 6.36 -10.44
N GLU A 142 0.73 7.04 -10.75
CA GLU A 142 0.35 7.28 -12.13
C GLU A 142 1.15 8.41 -12.79
N LYS A 143 1.35 9.52 -12.10
CA LYS A 143 1.97 10.74 -12.67
C LYS A 143 3.48 10.70 -12.55
N GLU A 144 4.02 10.34 -11.40
CA GLU A 144 5.47 10.40 -11.15
C GLU A 144 6.18 9.11 -11.58
N MET A 145 5.61 7.95 -11.29
CA MET A 145 6.20 6.64 -11.58
C MET A 145 5.71 5.99 -12.87
N LYS A 146 4.73 6.60 -13.55
CA LYS A 146 4.11 6.07 -14.79
C LYS A 146 3.56 4.65 -14.63
N MET A 147 2.99 4.38 -13.46
CA MET A 147 2.41 3.10 -13.07
C MET A 147 0.89 3.25 -12.90
N PRO A 148 0.08 2.75 -13.85
CA PRO A 148 -1.38 2.72 -13.70
C PRO A 148 -1.83 2.02 -12.41
N THR A 149 -2.96 2.47 -11.84
CA THR A 149 -3.52 1.91 -10.59
C THR A 149 -4.81 1.12 -10.79
N HIS A 150 -5.03 0.61 -12.01
CA HIS A 150 -6.19 -0.20 -12.38
C HIS A 150 -5.75 -1.43 -13.19
N ILE A 151 -6.40 -2.57 -12.95
CA ILE A 151 -6.07 -3.87 -13.59
C ILE A 151 -6.26 -3.76 -15.11
N SER A 152 -7.29 -3.06 -15.57
CA SER A 152 -7.61 -2.92 -17.00
C SER A 152 -6.56 -2.19 -17.83
N ALA A 153 -5.58 -1.50 -17.20
CA ALA A 153 -4.44 -0.91 -17.92
C ALA A 153 -3.40 -1.94 -18.35
N PHE A 154 -3.39 -3.13 -17.76
CA PHE A 154 -2.30 -4.11 -17.94
C PHE A 154 -2.72 -5.37 -18.67
N VAL A 155 -3.99 -5.77 -18.54
CA VAL A 155 -4.51 -7.03 -19.09
C VAL A 155 -5.91 -6.84 -19.65
N ASP A 156 -6.33 -7.73 -20.55
CA ASP A 156 -7.74 -7.82 -20.94
C ASP A 156 -8.58 -8.27 -19.74
N THR A 157 -9.67 -7.55 -19.48
CA THR A 157 -10.55 -7.79 -18.33
C THR A 157 -11.96 -8.21 -18.76
N THR A 158 -12.10 -8.67 -20.00
CA THR A 158 -13.35 -9.24 -20.52
C THR A 158 -13.74 -10.51 -19.75
N ASP A 159 -12.77 -11.40 -19.47
CA ASP A 159 -12.95 -12.54 -18.57
C ASP A 159 -12.48 -12.20 -17.15
N ARG A 160 -13.43 -12.17 -16.22
CA ARG A 160 -13.20 -11.95 -14.78
C ARG A 160 -13.51 -13.16 -13.93
N SER A 161 -13.74 -14.33 -14.54
CA SER A 161 -14.06 -15.59 -13.82
C SER A 161 -12.96 -16.02 -12.83
N TRP A 162 -11.73 -15.58 -13.06
CA TRP A 162 -10.62 -15.81 -12.12
C TRP A 162 -10.84 -15.14 -10.75
N VAL A 163 -11.61 -14.05 -10.68
CA VAL A 163 -11.93 -13.38 -9.41
C VAL A 163 -12.71 -14.33 -8.50
N ASP A 164 -13.66 -15.09 -9.04
CA ASP A 164 -14.42 -16.08 -8.29
C ASP A 164 -13.52 -17.25 -7.85
N LYS A 165 -12.53 -17.65 -8.65
CA LYS A 165 -11.53 -18.65 -8.23
C LYS A 165 -10.67 -18.17 -7.06
N VAL A 166 -10.30 -16.89 -7.05
CA VAL A 166 -9.57 -16.27 -5.92
C VAL A 166 -10.45 -16.26 -4.67
N TYR A 167 -11.72 -15.88 -4.82
CA TYR A 167 -12.70 -15.93 -3.72
C TYR A 167 -12.83 -17.34 -3.15
N GLU A 168 -13.07 -18.36 -3.98
CA GLU A 168 -13.19 -19.76 -3.53
C GLU A 168 -11.94 -20.25 -2.80
N LYS A 169 -10.77 -19.87 -3.29
CA LYS A 169 -9.49 -20.20 -2.64
C LYS A 169 -9.36 -19.56 -1.26
N PHE A 170 -9.77 -18.29 -1.11
CA PHE A 170 -9.74 -17.60 0.17
C PHE A 170 -10.78 -18.17 1.14
N GLU A 171 -11.99 -18.44 0.66
CA GLU A 171 -13.10 -18.95 1.45
C GLU A 171 -12.84 -20.38 1.96
N SER A 172 -12.38 -21.27 1.09
CA SER A 172 -12.07 -22.67 1.45
C SER A 172 -10.98 -22.82 2.51
N ARG A 173 -10.15 -21.79 2.68
CA ARG A 173 -9.07 -21.73 3.67
C ARG A 173 -9.39 -20.82 4.85
N HIS A 174 -10.59 -20.24 4.88
CA HIS A 174 -11.04 -19.25 5.87
C HIS A 174 -10.01 -18.13 6.07
N LEU A 175 -9.43 -17.64 4.98
CA LEU A 175 -8.41 -16.59 5.04
C LEU A 175 -9.05 -15.24 5.32
N VAL A 176 -8.48 -14.54 6.30
CA VAL A 176 -8.88 -13.19 6.70
C VAL A 176 -7.63 -12.34 6.85
N TRP A 177 -7.64 -11.17 6.22
CA TRP A 177 -6.51 -10.25 6.16
C TRP A 177 -6.77 -8.95 6.94
N GLY A 178 -5.77 -8.08 6.97
CA GLY A 178 -5.83 -6.79 7.65
C GLY A 178 -5.35 -6.87 9.10
N GLU A 179 -4.87 -5.76 9.64
CA GLU A 179 -4.39 -5.67 11.03
C GLU A 179 -5.49 -5.89 12.08
N ASP A 180 -6.75 -5.76 11.67
CA ASP A 180 -7.95 -5.98 12.47
C ASP A 180 -8.67 -7.29 12.11
N HIS A 181 -8.11 -8.08 11.18
CA HIS A 181 -8.70 -9.34 10.71
C HIS A 181 -10.15 -9.17 10.23
N ASP A 182 -10.38 -8.19 9.37
CA ASP A 182 -11.71 -7.81 8.85
C ASP A 182 -11.81 -7.81 7.31
N ILE A 183 -10.75 -8.19 6.61
CA ILE A 183 -10.74 -8.36 5.16
C ILE A 183 -10.95 -9.84 4.83
N THR A 184 -12.20 -10.26 4.77
CA THR A 184 -12.60 -11.64 4.43
C THR A 184 -12.43 -11.96 2.95
N ALA A 185 -12.74 -13.20 2.53
CA ALA A 185 -12.78 -13.57 1.12
C ALA A 185 -13.75 -12.68 0.31
N GLU A 186 -14.94 -12.41 0.86
CA GLU A 186 -15.94 -11.54 0.23
C GLU A 186 -15.46 -10.09 0.11
N VAL A 187 -14.84 -9.54 1.16
CA VAL A 187 -14.25 -8.20 1.10
C VAL A 187 -13.10 -8.15 0.09
N SER A 188 -12.26 -9.19 0.05
CA SER A 188 -11.18 -9.29 -0.94
C SER A 188 -11.73 -9.28 -2.37
N ARG A 189 -12.84 -9.98 -2.62
CA ARG A 189 -13.54 -9.98 -3.91
C ARG A 189 -14.06 -8.59 -4.28
N GLN A 190 -14.64 -7.86 -3.32
CA GLN A 190 -15.10 -6.48 -3.53
C GLN A 190 -13.94 -5.54 -3.86
N ILE A 191 -12.82 -5.65 -3.14
CA ILE A 191 -11.58 -4.90 -3.40
C ILE A 191 -11.06 -5.17 -4.81
N ILE A 192 -10.96 -6.44 -5.22
CA ILE A 192 -10.52 -6.81 -6.57
C ILE A 192 -11.45 -6.23 -7.63
N ASN A 193 -12.77 -6.30 -7.41
CA ASN A 193 -13.75 -5.75 -8.33
C ASN A 193 -13.68 -4.22 -8.44
N GLY A 194 -13.31 -3.52 -7.36
CA GLY A 194 -13.06 -2.08 -7.36
C GLY A 194 -11.74 -1.66 -8.02
N SER A 195 -10.84 -2.61 -8.32
CA SER A 195 -9.54 -2.36 -8.94
C SER A 195 -9.54 -2.47 -10.47
N PHE A 196 -10.67 -2.71 -11.11
CA PHE A 196 -10.78 -2.78 -12.58
C PHE A 196 -10.80 -1.42 -13.26
#